data_AF-T0ZZS5-F1
#
_entry.id   AF-T0ZZS5-F1
#
_cell.length_a   1.000
_cell.length_b   1.000
_cell.length_c   1.000
_cell.angle_alpha   90.00
_cell.angle_beta   90.00
_cell.angle_gamma   90.00
#
_symmetry.space_group_name_H-M   'P 1'
#
loop_
_entity.id
_entity.type
_entity.pdbx_description
1 polymer ?
#
loop_
_entity_poly.entity_id
_entity_poly.type
_entity_poly.pdbx_seq_one_letter_code
_entity_poly.pdbx_strand_id
1 'polypeptide(L)' 'MVYQQSREESAEILRRVLHLMSPHRAGYHPLSYTVWYEHAAQINPALSQDLEKLLASSAPVSDADVRRLHALH' A
#
# COMPACT_ATOMS: atom_id res chain seq x y z
N MET A 1 -9.22 3.64 -10.57
CA MET A 1 -9.86 2.35 -10.19
C MET A 1 -11.17 2.62 -9.47
N VAL A 2 -12.11 1.67 -9.47
CA VAL A 2 -13.34 1.73 -8.66
C VAL A 2 -13.20 0.70 -7.54
N TYR A 3 -13.21 1.15 -6.28
CA TYR A 3 -13.13 0.26 -5.11
C TYR A 3 -14.43 -0.54 -4.98
N GLN A 4 -14.33 -1.87 -4.95
CA GLN A 4 -15.49 -2.77 -4.95
C GLN A 4 -15.83 -3.31 -3.55
N GLN A 5 -14.96 -3.07 -2.57
CA GLN A 5 -15.16 -3.54 -1.21
C GLN A 5 -16.31 -2.78 -0.54
N SER A 6 -17.11 -3.51 0.22
CA SER A 6 -18.04 -2.93 1.19
C SER A 6 -17.28 -2.09 2.22
N ARG A 7 -18.03 -1.29 2.98
CA ARG A 7 -17.47 -0.46 4.05
C ARG A 7 -16.80 -1.33 5.12
N GLU A 8 -17.41 -2.46 5.46
CA GLU A 8 -16.93 -3.40 6.47
C GLU A 8 -15.62 -4.07 6.02
N GLU A 9 -15.56 -4.55 4.77
CA GLU A 9 -14.32 -5.09 4.17
C GLU A 9 -13.22 -4.03 4.09
N SER A 10 -13.57 -2.79 3.71
CA SER A 10 -12.63 -1.68 3.65
C SER A 10 -12.03 -1.37 5.04
N ALA A 11 -12.84 -1.47 6.10
CA ALA A 11 -12.36 -1.27 7.47
C ALA A 11 -11.43 -2.41 7.94
N GLU A 12 -11.66 -3.65 7.51
CA GLU A 12 -10.74 -4.76 7.73
C GLU A 12 -9.41 -4.57 7.00
N ILE A 13 -9.47 -4.16 5.73
CA ILE A 13 -8.28 -3.86 4.93
C ILE A 13 -7.49 -2.73 5.56
N LEU A 14 -8.14 -1.63 5.99
CA LEU A 14 -7.45 -0.50 6.60
C LEU A 14 -6.71 -0.91 7.88
N ARG A 15 -7.31 -1.77 8.71
CA ARG A 15 -6.63 -2.32 9.89
C ARG A 15 -5.38 -3.12 9.50
N ARG A 16 -5.44 -3.94 8.44
CA ARG A 16 -4.26 -4.67 7.94
C ARG A 16 -3.20 -3.72 7.39
N VAL A 17 -3.61 -2.72 6.61
CA VAL A 17 -2.74 -1.67 6.07
C VAL A 17 -1.93 -0.98 7.17
N LEU A 18 -2.57 -0.58 8.27
CA LEU A 18 -1.87 0.05 9.39
C LEU A 18 -0.78 -0.85 10.00
N HIS A 19 -1.04 -2.15 10.13
CA HIS A 19 -0.03 -3.10 10.60
C HIS A 19 1.12 -3.23 9.61
N LEU A 20 0.82 -3.33 8.31
CA LEU A 20 1.81 -3.43 7.24
C LEU A 20 2.69 -2.18 7.14
N MET A 21 2.12 -0.99 7.36
CA MET A 21 2.84 0.28 7.30
C MET A 21 3.78 0.51 8.47
N SER A 22 3.46 -0.04 9.66
CA SER A 22 4.17 0.25 10.90
C SER A 22 5.70 0.06 10.90
N PRO A 23 6.30 -0.91 10.16
CA PRO A 23 7.73 -1.10 10.12
C PRO A 23 8.46 -0.12 9.17
N HIS A 24 7.73 0.68 8.40
CA HIS A 24 8.28 1.50 7.32
C HIS A 24 8.43 2.97 7.71
N ARG A 25 9.25 3.69 6.93
CA ARG A 25 9.54 5.11 7.17
C ARG A 25 8.54 6.05 6.51
N ALA A 26 7.79 5.56 5.52
CA ALA A 26 6.76 6.34 4.86
C ALA A 26 5.69 6.80 5.86
N GLY A 27 5.25 8.05 5.72
CA GLY A 27 4.25 8.65 6.60
C GLY A 27 2.84 8.11 6.37
N TYR A 28 1.99 8.28 7.39
CA TYR A 28 0.56 7.96 7.36
C TYR A 28 -0.26 9.04 6.64
N HIS A 29 0.04 9.31 5.37
CA HIS A 29 -0.69 10.29 4.54
C HIS A 29 -1.49 9.59 3.43
N PRO A 30 -2.50 10.27 2.81
CA PRO A 30 -3.42 9.64 1.85
C PRO A 30 -2.74 8.81 0.76
N LEU A 31 -1.63 9.31 0.20
CA LEU A 31 -0.89 8.60 -0.85
C LEU A 31 -0.36 7.23 -0.39
N SER A 32 0.16 7.14 0.84
CA SER A 32 0.63 5.88 1.41
C SER A 32 -0.54 4.94 1.61
N TYR A 33 -1.66 5.45 2.14
CA TYR A 33 -2.87 4.63 2.28
C TYR A 33 -3.33 4.05 0.96
N THR A 34 -3.32 4.82 -0.14
CA THR A 34 -3.69 4.29 -1.46
C THR A 34 -2.81 3.11 -1.86
N VAL A 35 -1.49 3.26 -1.83
CA VAL A 35 -0.55 2.20 -2.23
C VAL A 35 -0.74 0.94 -1.38
N TRP A 36 -0.80 1.11 -0.06
CA TRP A 36 -0.93 -0.03 0.85
C TRP A 36 -2.32 -0.67 0.79
N TYR A 37 -3.38 0.11 0.60
CA TYR A 37 -4.74 -0.40 0.45
C TYR A 37 -4.87 -1.22 -0.82
N GLU A 38 -4.40 -0.72 -1.96
CA GLU A 38 -4.47 -1.44 -3.22
C GLU A 38 -3.69 -2.77 -3.17
N HIS A 39 -2.56 -2.77 -2.47
CA HIS A 39 -1.81 -3.99 -2.19
C HIS A 39 -2.60 -4.95 -1.26
N ALA A 40 -3.07 -4.48 -0.11
CA ALA A 40 -3.77 -5.33 0.86
C ALA A 40 -5.11 -5.86 0.33
N ALA A 41 -5.79 -5.11 -0.54
CA ALA A 41 -7.02 -5.49 -1.21
C ALA A 41 -6.79 -6.34 -2.47
N GLN A 42 -5.54 -6.49 -2.92
CA GLN A 42 -5.15 -7.23 -4.14
C GLN A 42 -5.91 -6.76 -5.40
N ILE A 43 -6.21 -5.46 -5.47
CA ILE A 43 -6.95 -4.85 -6.60
C ILE A 43 -6.04 -4.23 -7.65
N ASN A 44 -4.74 -4.08 -7.34
CA ASN A 44 -3.72 -3.64 -8.28
C ASN A 44 -2.53 -4.61 -8.27
N PRO A 45 -2.57 -5.69 -9.09
CA PRO A 45 -1.52 -6.69 -9.10
C PRO A 45 -0.15 -6.16 -9.51
N ALA A 46 -0.10 -5.20 -10.44
CA ALA A 46 1.16 -4.61 -10.91
C ALA A 46 1.84 -3.78 -9.81
N LEU A 47 1.08 -2.93 -9.12
CA LEU A 47 1.56 -2.20 -7.94
C LEU A 47 2.00 -3.17 -6.83
N SER A 48 1.22 -4.22 -6.57
CA SER A 48 1.53 -5.21 -5.54
C SER A 48 2.86 -5.92 -5.80
N GLN A 49 3.10 -6.35 -7.03
CA GLN A 49 4.37 -6.97 -7.41
C GLN A 49 5.56 -6.04 -7.23
N ASP A 50 5.43 -4.76 -7.58
CA ASP A 50 6.52 -3.80 -7.42
C ASP A 50 6.76 -3.42 -5.96
N LEU A 51 5.70 -3.35 -5.15
CA LEU A 51 5.82 -3.16 -3.71
C LEU A 51 6.49 -4.37 -3.05
N GLU A 52 6.11 -5.60 -3.40
CA GLU A 52 6.74 -6.83 -2.88
C GLU A 52 8.24 -6.90 -3.18
N LYS A 53 8.67 -6.47 -4.38
CA LYS A 53 10.11 -6.35 -4.71
C LYS A 53 10.84 -5.39 -3.78
N LEU A 54 10.22 -4.27 -3.41
CA LEU A 54 10.79 -3.33 -2.44
C LEU A 54 10.86 -3.95 -1.05
N LEU A 55 9.81 -4.65 -0.61
CA LEU A 55 9.79 -5.33 0.68
C LEU A 55 10.85 -6.42 0.79
N ALA A 56 11.15 -7.12 -0.32
CA ALA A 56 12.21 -8.13 -0.37
C ALA A 56 13.64 -7.55 -0.19
N SER A 57 13.83 -6.25 -0.46
CA SER A 57 15.15 -5.59 -0.39
C SER A 57 15.65 -5.28 1.04
N SER A 58 14.88 -5.62 2.08
CA SER A 58 15.16 -5.36 3.50
C SER A 58 15.32 -3.87 3.88
N ALA A 59 15.11 -2.95 2.96
CA ALA A 59 15.05 -1.51 3.24
C ALA A 59 13.61 -1.09 3.61
N PRO A 60 13.40 -0.26 4.65
CA PRO A 60 12.08 0.30 4.94
C PRO A 60 11.58 1.15 3.77
N VAL A 61 10.33 0.94 3.35
CA VAL A 61 9.67 1.76 2.32
C VAL A 61 9.62 3.22 2.77
N SER A 62 10.12 4.13 1.93
CA SER A 62 10.16 5.57 2.17
C SER A 62 9.04 6.32 1.46
N ASP A 63 8.82 7.60 1.79
CA ASP A 63 7.86 8.44 1.06
C ASP A 63 8.22 8.58 -0.42
N ALA A 64 9.51 8.52 -0.77
CA ALA A 64 9.96 8.57 -2.16
C ALA A 64 9.53 7.31 -2.91
N ASP A 65 9.60 6.15 -2.28
CA ASP A 65 9.15 4.88 -2.86
C ASP A 65 7.63 4.87 -3.05
N VAL A 66 6.87 5.34 -2.05
CA VAL A 66 5.41 5.48 -2.16
C VAL A 66 5.03 6.41 -3.30
N ARG A 67 5.67 7.59 -3.40
CA ARG A 67 5.43 8.52 -4.52
C ARG A 67 5.76 7.89 -5.86
N ARG A 68 6.86 7.13 -5.96
CA ARG A 68 7.25 6.43 -7.18
C ARG A 68 6.21 5.38 -7.57
N LEU A 69 5.76 4.56 -6.62
CA LEU A 69 4.76 3.52 -6.88
C LEU A 69 3.43 4.12 -7.34
N HIS A 70 2.92 5.14 -6.65
CA HIS A 70 1.65 5.79 -7.02
C HIS A 70 1.74 6.58 -8.34
N ALA A 71 2.93 7.01 -8.78
CA ALA A 71 3.08 7.66 -10.07
C ALA A 71 3.12 6.66 -11.25
N LEU A 72 3.51 5.41 -10.99
CA LEU A 72 3.67 4.37 -11.99
C LEU A 72 2.38 3.57 -12.25
N HIS A 73 1.46 3.55 -11.28
CA HIS A 73 0.26 2.72 -11.24
C HIS A 73 -0.98 3.56 -10.91
#